data_AF-A0A9E5VIH0-F1
#
_entry.id   AF-A0A9E5VIH0-F1
#
_cell.length_a   1.000
_cell.length_b   1.000
_cell.length_c   1.000
_cell.angle_alpha   90.00
_cell.angle_beta   90.00
_cell.angle_gamma   90.00
#
_symmetry.space_group_name_H-M   'P 1'
#
loop_
_entity.id
_entity.type
_entity.pdbx_description
1 polymer ?
#
loop_
_entity_poly.entity_id
_entity_poly.type
_entity_poly.pdbx_seq_one_letter_code
_entity_poly.pdbx_strand_id
1 'polypeptide(L)'
;MGIADAFGVRVEKLNLKGNYSIQELFEKIKEVDFEAGTPSLVKNGFAWVIAFPEMDRNNQVQILGGNGKYTVQRSAQPVGVDKMLANMALDKLTGGISGFSGAFGDTKKRCMEMATNTANKINALGI
;
A
#
# COMPACT_ATOMS: atom_id res chain seq x y z
N MET A 1 2.00 -9.28 20.32
CA MET A 1 1.38 -9.09 18.99
C MET A 1 0.33 -8.01 19.12
N GLY A 2 0.46 -6.91 18.38
CA GLY A 2 -0.44 -5.77 18.51
C GLY A 2 -1.81 -6.05 17.87
N ILE A 3 -2.86 -5.49 18.44
CA ILE A 3 -4.25 -5.50 17.91
C ILE A 3 -4.36 -5.14 16.41
N ALA A 4 -3.41 -4.38 15.84
CA ALA A 4 -3.35 -4.07 14.41
C ALA A 4 -3.01 -5.29 13.52
N ASP A 5 -2.16 -6.21 13.99
CA ASP A 5 -1.85 -7.48 13.32
C ASP A 5 -3.10 -8.40 13.28
N ALA A 6 -3.91 -8.38 14.34
CA ALA A 6 -5.12 -9.18 14.45
C ALA A 6 -6.22 -8.72 13.47
N PHE A 7 -6.33 -7.42 13.19
CA PHE A 7 -7.17 -6.88 12.12
C PHE A 7 -6.51 -6.98 10.73
N GLY A 8 -5.26 -7.44 10.68
CA GLY A 8 -4.40 -7.55 9.50
C GLY A 8 -4.31 -6.26 8.71
N VAL A 9 -4.07 -5.19 9.46
CA VAL A 9 -3.64 -3.89 8.97
C VAL A 9 -2.24 -3.70 9.54
N ARG A 10 -1.23 -4.18 8.81
CA ARG A 10 0.16 -3.86 9.12
C ARG A 10 0.47 -2.46 8.62
N VAL A 11 0.95 -1.62 9.54
CA VAL A 11 1.44 -0.28 9.26
C VAL A 11 2.86 -0.21 9.79
N GLU A 12 3.82 -0.12 8.87
CA GLU A 12 5.24 -0.07 9.18
C GLU A 12 5.75 1.33 8.90
N LYS A 13 6.39 1.95 9.89
CA LYS A 13 6.96 3.29 9.73
C LYS A 13 8.28 3.20 8.98
N LEU A 14 8.46 4.09 8.01
CA LEU A 14 9.72 4.30 7.34
C LEU A 14 10.55 5.31 8.14
N ASN A 15 11.71 4.86 8.58
CA ASN A 15 12.71 5.70 9.24
C ASN A 15 13.65 6.24 8.17
N LEU A 16 13.20 7.28 7.48
CA LEU A 16 14.04 8.01 6.55
C LEU A 16 14.98 8.94 7.34
N LYS A 17 16.26 8.95 6.98
CA LYS A 17 17.27 9.82 7.61
C LYS A 17 17.14 11.28 7.18
N GLY A 18 16.43 11.53 6.08
CA GLY A 18 16.20 12.86 5.52
C GLY A 18 14.71 13.21 5.38
N ASN A 19 14.44 14.51 5.18
CA ASN A 19 13.11 15.00 4.86
C ASN A 19 12.88 14.92 3.35
N TYR A 20 12.59 13.73 2.82
CA TYR A 20 12.32 13.54 1.40
C TYR A 20 10.87 13.88 1.07
N SER A 21 10.66 14.53 -0.07
CA SER A 21 9.35 14.60 -0.71
C SER A 21 8.96 13.21 -1.25
N ILE A 22 7.66 13.00 -1.50
CA ILE A 22 7.20 11.68 -1.94
C ILE A 22 7.70 11.34 -3.35
N GLN A 23 8.01 12.37 -4.14
CA GLN A 23 8.60 12.24 -5.47
C GLN A 23 10.05 11.79 -5.36
N GLU A 24 10.85 12.40 -4.48
CA GLU A 24 12.23 11.95 -4.24
C GLU A 24 12.29 10.55 -3.65
N LEU A 25 11.38 10.23 -2.71
CA LEU A 25 11.25 8.88 -2.19
C LEU A 25 10.91 7.92 -3.33
N PHE A 26 9.93 8.27 -4.17
CA PHE A 26 9.57 7.49 -5.35
C PHE A 26 10.75 7.29 -6.29
N GLU A 27 11.53 8.32 -6.61
CA GLU A 27 12.67 8.20 -7.51
C GLU A 27 13.77 7.30 -6.98
N LYS A 28 13.97 7.28 -5.66
CA LYS A 28 14.96 6.38 -5.04
C LYS A 28 14.48 4.94 -4.92
N ILE A 29 13.16 4.72 -4.82
CA ILE A 29 12.60 3.38 -4.70
C ILE A 29 12.08 2.81 -6.03
N LYS A 30 11.88 3.61 -7.08
CA LYS A 30 11.34 3.14 -8.38
C LYS A 30 12.24 2.13 -9.07
N GLU A 31 13.55 2.23 -8.84
CA GLU A 31 14.56 1.32 -9.38
C GLU A 31 14.83 0.11 -8.47
N VAL A 32 14.17 0.05 -7.31
CA VAL A 32 14.30 -1.06 -6.37
C VAL A 32 13.26 -2.12 -6.68
N ASP A 33 13.71 -3.35 -6.96
CA ASP A 33 12.81 -4.48 -7.11
C ASP A 33 12.20 -4.84 -5.76
N PHE A 34 10.91 -4.55 -5.58
CA PHE A 34 10.15 -5.03 -4.43
C PHE A 34 9.38 -6.30 -4.80
N GLU A 35 9.21 -7.20 -3.84
CA GLU A 35 8.31 -8.36 -4.00
C GLU A 35 6.87 -7.93 -4.26
N ALA A 36 6.48 -6.75 -3.75
CA ALA A 36 5.20 -6.11 -4.02
C ALA A 36 5.05 -5.61 -5.48
N GLY A 37 6.11 -5.68 -6.31
CA GLY A 37 6.16 -5.19 -7.68
C GLY A 37 6.66 -3.75 -7.82
N THR A 38 6.45 -3.16 -8.99
CA THR A 38 6.96 -1.82 -9.31
C THR A 38 6.12 -0.74 -8.62
N PRO A 39 6.71 0.13 -7.78
CA PRO A 39 5.96 1.24 -7.20
C PRO A 39 5.51 2.20 -8.30
N SER A 40 4.38 2.87 -8.09
CA SER A 40 3.82 3.89 -8.97
C SER A 40 3.32 5.07 -8.15
N LEU A 41 3.65 6.28 -8.56
CA LEU A 41 3.15 7.49 -7.90
C LEU A 41 1.72 7.77 -8.37
N VAL A 42 0.75 7.65 -7.46
CA VAL A 42 -0.66 7.85 -7.75
C VAL A 42 -1.25 8.92 -6.84
N LYS A 43 -2.25 9.62 -7.34
CA LYS A 43 -3.00 10.59 -6.53
C LYS A 43 -4.15 9.87 -5.84
N ASN A 44 -4.14 9.84 -4.52
CA ASN A 44 -5.20 9.27 -3.69
C ASN A 44 -5.91 10.41 -2.94
N GLY A 45 -7.09 10.80 -3.44
CA GLY A 45 -7.78 12.00 -2.98
C GLY A 45 -6.99 13.27 -3.30
N PHE A 46 -6.59 14.01 -2.27
CA PHE A 46 -5.78 15.22 -2.38
C PHE A 46 -4.28 15.00 -2.11
N ALA A 47 -3.88 13.79 -1.70
CA ALA A 47 -2.50 13.46 -1.42
C ALA A 47 -1.89 12.59 -2.53
N TRP A 48 -0.60 12.79 -2.78
CA TRP A 48 0.19 11.83 -3.55
C TRP A 48 0.56 10.67 -2.63
N VAL A 49 0.45 9.45 -3.14
CA VAL A 49 0.85 8.22 -2.45
C VAL A 49 1.60 7.32 -3.44
N ILE A 50 2.48 6.48 -2.94
CA ILE A 50 3.15 5.49 -3.76
C ILE A 50 2.35 4.19 -3.63
N ALA A 51 1.76 3.74 -4.73
CA ALA A 51 1.00 2.50 -4.79
C ALA A 51 1.82 1.43 -5.51
N PHE A 52 1.84 0.23 -4.96
CA PHE A 52 2.36 -0.96 -5.63
C PHE A 52 1.25 -1.63 -6.45
N PRO A 53 1.56 -2.51 -7.41
CA PRO A 53 0.53 -3.27 -8.11
C PRO A 53 -0.34 -4.05 -7.10
N GLU A 54 -1.63 -4.09 -7.40
CA GLU A 54 -2.60 -4.77 -6.56
C GLU A 54 -2.43 -6.29 -6.68
N MET A 55 -2.34 -6.97 -5.54
CA MET A 55 -2.33 -8.43 -5.52
C MET A 55 -3.75 -8.99 -5.62
N ASP A 56 -4.73 -8.27 -5.06
CA ASP A 56 -6.16 -8.56 -5.18
C ASP A 56 -6.95 -7.24 -5.03
N ARG A 57 -8.25 -7.24 -5.37
CA ARG A 57 -9.18 -6.10 -5.30
C ARG A 57 -9.19 -5.41 -3.92
N ASN A 58 -8.77 -6.12 -2.88
CA ASN A 58 -8.72 -5.66 -1.49
C ASN A 58 -7.34 -5.81 -0.84
N ASN A 59 -6.29 -6.09 -1.61
CA ASN A 59 -4.94 -6.31 -1.09
C ASN A 59 -3.94 -5.59 -1.98
N GLN A 60 -3.64 -4.33 -1.64
CA GLN A 60 -2.63 -3.53 -2.32
C GLN A 60 -1.68 -2.92 -1.29
N VAL A 61 -0.37 -2.99 -1.55
CA VAL A 61 0.62 -2.29 -0.71
C VAL A 61 0.67 -0.83 -1.14
N GLN A 62 0.67 0.07 -0.17
CA GLN A 62 0.85 1.50 -0.42
C GLN A 62 1.78 2.14 0.61
N ILE A 63 2.44 3.20 0.18
CA ILE A 63 3.19 4.11 1.03
C ILE A 63 2.45 5.43 1.04
N LEU A 64 1.97 5.78 2.22
CA LEU A 64 1.45 7.12 2.48
C LEU A 64 2.40 7.86 3.42
N GLY A 65 2.37 9.18 3.33
CA GLY A 65 3.20 10.01 4.18
C GLY A 65 3.31 11.41 3.64
N GLY A 66 3.97 12.25 4.43
CA GLY A 66 4.26 13.63 4.09
C GLY A 66 5.23 14.20 5.11
N ASN A 67 6.03 15.19 4.69
CA ASN A 67 7.04 15.83 5.53
C ASN A 67 7.98 14.82 6.22
N GLY A 68 8.58 13.91 5.44
CA GLY A 68 9.59 12.97 5.93
C GLY A 68 9.06 11.81 6.77
N LYS A 69 7.75 11.78 7.07
CA LYS A 69 7.10 10.68 7.79
C LYS A 69 6.29 9.85 6.82
N TYR A 70 6.84 8.70 6.44
CA TYR A 70 6.18 7.75 5.56
C TYR A 70 5.89 6.45 6.29
N THR A 71 4.81 5.80 5.90
CA THR A 71 4.41 4.49 6.41
C THR A 71 3.96 3.61 5.28
N VAL A 72 4.44 2.36 5.28
CA VAL A 72 3.97 1.32 4.38
C VAL A 72 2.80 0.61 5.05
N GLN A 73 1.69 0.47 4.34
CA GLN A 73 0.55 -0.29 4.83
C GLN A 73 -0.15 -1.08 3.74
N ARG A 74 -0.91 -2.09 4.17
CA ARG A 74 -1.90 -2.75 3.32
C ARG A 74 -3.14 -1.88 3.18
N SER A 75 -3.47 -1.53 1.95
CA SER A 75 -4.77 -0.96 1.62
C SER A 75 -5.78 -2.07 1.35
N ALA A 76 -6.94 -1.97 2.00
CA ALA A 76 -8.10 -2.85 1.76
C ALA A 76 -8.94 -2.39 0.56
N GLN A 77 -8.59 -1.26 -0.04
CA GLN A 77 -9.21 -0.66 -1.22
C GLN A 77 -8.11 -0.31 -2.22
N PRO A 78 -8.39 -0.33 -3.53
CA PRO A 78 -7.38 0.07 -4.49
C PRO A 78 -7.09 1.56 -4.40
N VAL A 79 -5.83 1.87 -4.65
CA VAL A 79 -5.21 3.16 -4.40
C VAL A 79 -5.19 3.94 -5.69
N GLY A 80 -5.71 5.17 -5.64
CA GLY A 80 -5.90 6.02 -6.80
C GLY A 80 -7.36 6.41 -6.98
N VAL A 81 -7.60 7.69 -7.27
CA VAL A 81 -8.96 8.25 -7.43
C VAL A 81 -9.75 7.51 -8.50
N ASP A 82 -9.14 7.20 -9.63
CA ASP A 82 -9.80 6.50 -10.74
C ASP A 82 -10.23 5.07 -10.36
N LYS A 83 -9.36 4.34 -9.63
CA LYS A 83 -9.66 2.98 -9.16
C LYS A 83 -10.71 2.98 -8.05
N MET A 84 -10.68 3.97 -7.16
CA MET A 84 -11.70 4.14 -6.12
C MET A 84 -13.08 4.42 -6.75
N LEU A 85 -13.13 5.29 -7.76
CA LEU A 85 -14.35 5.58 -8.53
C LEU A 85 -14.86 4.35 -9.29
N ALA A 86 -13.97 3.65 -10.00
CA ALA A 86 -14.31 2.44 -10.72
C ALA A 86 -14.85 1.35 -9.79
N ASN A 87 -14.21 1.12 -8.64
CA ASN A 87 -14.71 0.16 -7.66
C ASN A 87 -16.02 0.59 -7.02
N MET A 88 -16.19 1.86 -6.68
CA MET A 88 -17.45 2.36 -6.13
C MET A 88 -18.60 2.21 -7.14
N ALA A 89 -18.35 2.50 -8.41
CA ALA A 89 -19.32 2.28 -9.48
C ALA A 89 -19.65 0.79 -9.65
N LEU A 90 -18.63 -0.06 -9.60
CA LEU A 90 -18.80 -1.51 -9.68
C LEU A 90 -19.54 -2.07 -8.45
N ASP A 91 -19.22 -1.63 -7.23
CA ASP A 91 -19.93 -1.99 -6.00
C ASP A 91 -21.40 -1.57 -6.03
N LYS A 92 -21.71 -0.39 -6.59
CA LYS A 92 -23.10 0.05 -6.82
C LYS A 92 -23.82 -0.81 -7.86
N LEU A 93 -23.11 -1.29 -8.88
CA LEU A 93 -23.67 -2.18 -9.91
C LEU A 93 -23.83 -3.62 -9.44
N THR A 94 -22.91 -4.13 -8.61
CA THR A 94 -22.88 -5.54 -8.16
C THR A 94 -23.51 -5.78 -6.79
N GLY A 95 -24.13 -4.75 -6.18
CA GLY A 95 -24.89 -4.87 -4.94
C GLY A 95 -24.09 -5.18 -3.67
N GLY A 96 -22.77 -4.92 -3.64
CA GLY A 96 -21.93 -5.05 -2.44
C GLY A 96 -21.75 -6.47 -1.84
N ILE A 97 -22.29 -7.51 -2.47
CA ILE A 97 -22.37 -8.87 -1.90
C ILE A 97 -21.31 -9.85 -2.40
N SER A 98 -20.43 -9.47 -3.34
CA SER A 98 -19.51 -10.42 -3.99
C SER A 98 -18.06 -10.40 -3.48
N GLY A 99 -17.68 -9.47 -2.58
CA GLY A 99 -16.26 -9.26 -2.21
C GLY A 99 -15.79 -9.92 -0.91
N PHE A 100 -16.70 -10.45 -0.08
CA PHE A 100 -16.37 -10.87 1.29
C PHE A 100 -16.16 -12.38 1.47
N SER A 101 -16.28 -13.19 0.41
CA SER A 101 -16.27 -14.65 0.54
C SER A 101 -14.92 -15.27 0.19
N GLY A 102 -14.21 -15.77 1.20
CA GLY A 102 -13.52 -17.07 1.10
C GLY A 102 -12.02 -17.10 0.84
N ALA A 103 -11.42 -16.15 0.11
CA ALA A 103 -9.99 -16.23 -0.27
C ALA A 103 -9.02 -15.41 0.63
N PHE A 104 -9.54 -14.80 1.70
CA PHE A 104 -8.91 -13.67 2.39
C PHE A 104 -7.85 -14.01 3.46
N GLY A 105 -7.54 -15.28 3.69
CA GLY A 105 -6.57 -15.68 4.72
C GLY A 105 -5.11 -15.50 4.28
N ASP A 106 -4.72 -16.20 3.23
CA ASP A 106 -3.32 -16.32 2.83
C ASP A 106 -2.84 -15.13 1.99
N THR A 107 -3.70 -14.61 1.10
CA THR A 107 -3.41 -13.39 0.32
C THR A 107 -3.24 -12.18 1.23
N LYS A 108 -4.01 -12.09 2.32
CA LYS A 108 -3.86 -11.03 3.32
C LYS A 108 -2.52 -11.15 4.04
N LYS A 109 -2.13 -12.36 4.47
CA LYS A 109 -0.83 -12.61 5.10
C LYS A 109 0.34 -12.25 4.17
N ARG A 110 0.30 -12.73 2.92
CA ARG A 110 1.30 -12.36 1.90
C ARG A 110 1.37 -10.85 1.67
N CYS A 111 0.24 -10.16 1.59
CA CYS A 111 0.24 -8.70 1.40
C CYS A 111 0.83 -7.97 2.61
N MET A 112 0.55 -8.45 3.82
CA MET A 112 1.16 -7.93 5.05
C MET A 112 2.68 -8.19 5.08
N GLU A 113 3.13 -9.39 4.70
CA GLU A 113 4.54 -9.72 4.58
C GLU A 113 5.23 -8.85 3.55
N MET A 114 4.63 -8.65 2.37
CA MET A 114 5.16 -7.75 1.34
C MET A 114 5.24 -6.30 1.82
N ALA A 115 4.24 -5.82 2.59
CA ALA A 115 4.28 -4.48 3.18
C ALA A 115 5.44 -4.36 4.20
N THR A 116 5.64 -5.37 5.06
CA THR A 116 6.76 -5.40 6.01
C THR A 116 8.11 -5.53 5.30
N ASN A 117 8.25 -6.40 4.31
CA ASN A 117 9.47 -6.56 3.52
C ASN A 117 9.82 -5.28 2.77
N THR A 118 8.83 -4.62 2.19
CA THR A 118 9.00 -3.32 1.52
C THR A 118 9.48 -2.26 2.50
N ALA A 119 8.86 -2.17 3.69
CA ALA A 119 9.29 -1.23 4.72
C ALA A 119 10.72 -1.50 5.20
N ASN A 120 11.05 -2.76 5.47
CA ASN A 120 12.38 -3.18 5.87
C ASN A 120 13.42 -2.87 4.80
N LYS A 121 13.11 -3.12 3.53
CA LYS A 121 14.00 -2.85 2.40
C LYS A 121 14.25 -1.34 2.25
N ILE A 122 13.21 -0.52 2.35
CA ILE A 122 13.36 0.95 2.31
C ILE A 122 14.17 1.45 3.52
N ASN A 123 13.91 0.93 4.71
CA ASN A 123 14.69 1.26 5.91
C ASN A 123 16.16 0.81 5.78
N ALA A 124 16.42 -0.35 5.18
CA ALA A 124 17.76 -0.89 4.95
C ALA A 124 18.54 -0.10 3.91
N LEU A 125 17.87 0.51 2.92
CA LEU A 125 18.50 1.46 2.00
C LEU A 125 19.03 2.71 2.72
N GLY A 126 18.63 2.94 3.97
CA GLY A 126 19.17 3.98 4.83
C GLY A 126 18.97 5.38 4.28
N ILE A 127 17.93 5.54 3.46
CA ILE A 127 17.61 6.76 2.72
C ILE A 127 17.28 7.88 3.68
#